data_AF-A0A9P5WQB3-F1
#
_entry.id   AF-A0A9P5WQB3-F1
#
_cell.length_a   1.000
_cell.length_b   1.000
_cell.length_c   1.000
_cell.angle_alpha   90.00
_cell.angle_beta   90.00
_cell.angle_gamma   90.00
#
_symmetry.space_group_name_H-M   'P 1'
#
loop_
_entity.id
_entity.type
_entity.pdbx_description
1 polymer ?
#
loop_
_entity_poly.entity_id
_entity_poly.type
_entity_poly.pdbx_seq_one_letter_code
_entity_poly.pdbx_strand_id
1 'polypeptide(L)'
;MSPIEPDFDSGIVDGTTTSRAWGTILSDTEAMSKDRHQFSEALISKVYDPLKVLATKKDDARKKHIQFAQKLVSERDKSAQERDKAKSKYDASCEEVESSKQKQERAYDEKNQEKLKRSYYQDILDMNNNKNSYVLALQVLNTHRKKYYEEDLPELSNHMQDLDESRIEALKEIWESYIGLETKLTAEAQSHLESMVNGVHAIDASVDSAVFVRTNKVPWTTPADHPFESSPTFNDTEELVVDDNARVFLSNKLMKLRRKQAQITVDINNRLKDMEGLVNLKEAYTSNSSLGDAEEVSENIIETGRSITLLQTMAALYDSEINTIVQAVGG
;
A
#
# COMPACT_ATOMS: atom_id res chain seq x y z
N MET A 1 -14.54 -48.29 38.02
CA MET A 1 -14.18 -47.42 36.87
C MET A 1 -13.36 -46.31 37.47
N SER A 2 -12.08 -46.17 37.09
CA SER A 2 -11.27 -45.06 37.61
C SER A 2 -11.95 -43.73 37.28
N PRO A 3 -11.90 -42.72 38.16
CA PRO A 3 -12.46 -41.42 37.85
C PRO A 3 -11.80 -40.89 36.58
N ILE A 4 -12.60 -40.39 35.63
CA ILE A 4 -12.04 -39.69 34.47
C ILE A 4 -11.59 -38.33 34.99
N GLU A 5 -10.29 -38.16 35.18
CA GLU A 5 -9.70 -36.87 35.51
C GLU A 5 -9.82 -35.90 34.32
N PRO A 6 -10.01 -34.59 34.55
CA PRO A 6 -10.01 -33.62 33.47
C PRO A 6 -8.65 -33.63 32.76
N ASP A 7 -8.66 -33.81 31.44
CA ASP A 7 -7.47 -33.61 30.60
C ASP A 7 -7.30 -32.11 30.34
N PHE A 8 -6.14 -31.56 30.75
CA PHE A 8 -5.83 -30.14 30.62
C PHE A 8 -5.09 -29.81 29.32
N ASP A 9 -4.83 -30.79 28.45
CA ASP A 9 -3.98 -30.64 27.24
C ASP A 9 -4.78 -30.37 25.94
N SER A 10 -5.93 -29.72 26.02
CA SER A 10 -6.77 -29.42 24.85
C SER A 10 -6.29 -28.17 24.10
N GLY A 11 -5.95 -28.33 22.82
CA GLY A 11 -5.47 -27.26 21.93
C GLY A 11 -6.52 -26.21 21.49
N ILE A 12 -6.07 -25.28 20.64
CA ILE A 12 -6.80 -24.07 20.19
C ILE A 12 -8.15 -24.43 19.55
N VAL A 13 -9.20 -23.71 19.96
CA VAL A 13 -10.58 -23.93 19.52
C VAL A 13 -10.96 -22.98 18.38
N ASP A 14 -11.53 -23.53 17.31
CA ASP A 14 -12.05 -22.76 16.18
C ASP A 14 -13.28 -21.91 16.58
N GLY A 15 -13.41 -20.73 15.95
CA GLY A 15 -14.58 -19.85 16.10
C GLY A 15 -14.48 -18.80 17.20
N THR A 16 -13.30 -18.60 17.78
CA THR A 16 -12.97 -17.49 18.69
C THR A 16 -12.99 -16.13 17.98
N THR A 17 -13.24 -15.07 18.73
CA THR A 17 -13.12 -13.69 18.27
C THR A 17 -11.70 -13.38 17.81
N THR A 18 -10.67 -13.92 18.47
CA THR A 18 -9.27 -13.82 18.04
C THR A 18 -9.03 -14.47 16.67
N SER A 19 -9.56 -15.67 16.44
CA SER A 19 -9.43 -16.36 15.15
C SER A 19 -10.15 -15.60 14.02
N ARG A 20 -11.33 -15.04 14.30
CA ARG A 20 -12.07 -14.19 13.33
C ARG A 20 -11.33 -12.90 12.99
N ALA A 21 -10.74 -12.23 14.00
CA ALA A 21 -9.93 -11.03 13.79
C ALA A 21 -8.72 -11.33 12.90
N TRP A 22 -8.03 -12.45 13.16
CA TRP A 22 -6.93 -12.91 12.32
C TRP A 22 -7.38 -13.22 10.87
N GLY A 23 -8.51 -13.89 10.70
CA GLY A 23 -9.10 -14.14 9.39
C GLY A 23 -9.41 -12.84 8.61
N THR A 24 -9.90 -11.82 9.32
CA THR A 24 -10.17 -10.48 8.73
C THR A 24 -8.87 -9.83 8.26
N ILE A 25 -7.81 -9.84 9.09
CA ILE A 25 -6.49 -9.31 8.73
C ILE A 25 -5.95 -9.99 7.46
N LEU A 26 -6.01 -11.32 7.39
CA LEU A 26 -5.54 -12.07 6.23
C LEU A 26 -6.33 -11.73 4.97
N SER A 27 -7.66 -11.75 5.07
CA SER A 27 -8.56 -11.45 3.95
C SER A 27 -8.35 -10.04 3.39
N ASP A 28 -8.32 -9.03 4.27
CA ASP A 28 -8.16 -7.64 3.85
C ASP A 28 -6.74 -7.38 3.32
N THR A 29 -5.72 -8.08 3.82
CA THR A 29 -4.35 -8.01 3.27
C THR A 29 -4.29 -8.57 1.85
N GLU A 30 -4.98 -9.69 1.60
CA GLU A 30 -5.09 -10.27 0.25
C GLU A 30 -5.87 -9.34 -0.68
N ALA A 31 -6.97 -8.74 -0.21
CA ALA A 31 -7.75 -7.76 -0.97
C ALA A 31 -6.90 -6.54 -1.36
N MET A 32 -6.15 -5.96 -0.41
CA MET A 32 -5.22 -4.86 -0.70
C MET A 32 -4.17 -5.22 -1.76
N SER A 33 -3.66 -6.46 -1.75
CA SER A 33 -2.74 -6.94 -2.78
C SER A 33 -3.40 -6.96 -4.16
N LYS A 34 -4.63 -7.47 -4.23
CA LYS A 34 -5.43 -7.51 -5.47
C LYS A 34 -5.74 -6.11 -6.00
N ASP A 35 -6.09 -5.17 -5.12
CA ASP A 35 -6.38 -3.78 -5.50
C ASP A 35 -5.14 -3.10 -6.10
N ARG A 36 -3.96 -3.33 -5.50
CA ARG A 36 -2.67 -2.85 -6.04
C ARG A 36 -2.35 -3.45 -7.41
N HIS A 37 -2.67 -4.72 -7.62
CA HIS A 37 -2.50 -5.35 -8.93
C HIS A 37 -3.40 -4.72 -9.99
N GLN A 38 -4.70 -4.55 -9.69
CA GLN A 38 -5.65 -3.89 -10.59
C GLN A 38 -5.25 -2.44 -10.89
N PHE A 39 -4.76 -1.72 -9.88
CA PHE A 39 -4.21 -0.37 -10.05
C PHE A 39 -3.03 -0.38 -11.04
N SER A 40 -2.12 -1.35 -10.93
CA SER A 40 -0.99 -1.48 -11.88
C SER A 40 -1.47 -1.70 -13.32
N GLU A 41 -2.47 -2.57 -13.55
CA GLU A 41 -3.07 -2.77 -14.87
C GLU A 41 -3.78 -1.50 -15.39
N ALA A 42 -4.45 -0.77 -14.49
CA ALA A 42 -5.08 0.49 -14.81
C ALA A 42 -4.06 1.57 -15.18
N LEU A 43 -2.91 1.66 -14.51
CA LEU A 43 -1.84 2.59 -14.90
C LEU A 43 -1.33 2.32 -16.32
N ILE A 44 -1.19 1.06 -16.70
CA ILE A 44 -0.76 0.71 -18.06
C ILE A 44 -1.81 1.19 -19.07
N SER A 45 -3.06 0.75 -18.89
CA SER A 45 -4.11 0.95 -19.88
C SER A 45 -4.71 2.37 -19.91
N LYS A 46 -4.69 3.10 -18.80
CA LYS A 46 -5.32 4.43 -18.66
C LYS A 46 -4.33 5.58 -18.63
N VAL A 47 -3.04 5.32 -18.37
CA VAL A 47 -2.03 6.38 -18.26
C VAL A 47 -0.93 6.17 -19.27
N TYR A 48 -0.20 5.05 -19.20
CA TYR A 48 0.96 4.79 -20.05
C TYR A 48 0.61 4.69 -21.54
N ASP A 49 -0.35 3.83 -21.90
CA ASP A 49 -0.73 3.61 -23.30
C ASP A 49 -1.30 4.90 -23.94
N PRO A 50 -2.22 5.65 -23.28
CA PRO A 50 -2.67 6.94 -23.78
C PRO A 50 -1.54 7.97 -23.94
N LEU A 51 -0.60 8.05 -22.98
CA LEU A 51 0.57 8.95 -23.09
C LEU A 51 1.42 8.61 -24.31
N LYS A 52 1.70 7.33 -24.51
CA LYS A 52 2.50 6.84 -25.66
C LYS A 52 1.82 7.21 -26.98
N VAL A 53 0.52 6.94 -27.09
CA VAL A 53 -0.27 7.28 -28.29
C VAL A 53 -0.30 8.79 -28.52
N LEU A 54 -0.54 9.57 -27.46
CA LEU A 54 -0.56 11.03 -27.54
C LEU A 54 0.78 11.57 -28.03
N ALA A 55 1.90 11.10 -27.46
CA ALA A 55 3.24 11.51 -27.86
C ALA A 55 3.50 11.26 -29.35
N THR A 56 3.20 10.05 -29.85
CA THR A 56 3.36 9.72 -31.27
C THR A 56 2.48 10.59 -32.15
N LYS A 57 1.18 10.72 -31.83
CA LYS A 57 0.23 11.48 -32.65
C LYS A 57 0.60 12.97 -32.74
N LYS A 58 1.01 13.57 -31.62
CA LYS A 58 1.40 15.00 -31.58
C LYS A 58 2.75 15.23 -32.26
N ASP A 59 3.71 14.32 -32.13
CA ASP A 59 4.99 14.39 -32.84
C ASP A 59 4.81 14.32 -34.37
N ASP A 60 3.97 13.41 -34.84
CA ASP A 60 3.66 13.28 -36.27
C ASP A 60 2.94 14.52 -36.82
N ALA A 61 2.00 15.09 -36.06
CA ALA A 61 1.36 16.36 -36.43
C ALA A 61 2.38 17.51 -36.50
N ARG A 62 3.27 17.63 -35.51
CA ARG A 62 4.32 18.64 -35.50
C ARG A 62 5.21 18.53 -36.74
N LYS A 63 5.64 17.32 -37.10
CA LYS A 63 6.47 17.08 -38.29
C LYS A 63 5.77 17.54 -39.57
N LYS A 64 4.46 17.29 -39.72
CA LYS A 64 3.68 17.75 -40.88
C LYS A 64 3.66 19.28 -40.98
N HIS A 65 3.45 19.98 -39.86
CA HIS A 65 3.49 21.45 -39.86
C HIS A 65 4.88 21.99 -40.19
N ILE A 66 5.96 21.38 -39.67
CA ILE A 66 7.34 21.78 -40.01
C ILE A 66 7.62 21.58 -41.51
N GLN A 67 7.21 20.45 -42.08
CA GLN A 67 7.38 20.19 -43.51
C GLN A 67 6.60 21.21 -44.36
N PHE A 68 5.37 21.55 -43.94
CA PHE A 68 4.58 22.57 -44.62
C PHE A 68 5.22 23.96 -44.53
N ALA A 69 5.75 24.33 -43.36
CA ALA A 69 6.50 25.58 -43.17
C ALA A 69 7.71 25.67 -44.12
N GLN A 70 8.49 24.59 -44.24
CA GLN A 70 9.61 24.51 -45.17
C GLN A 70 9.17 24.66 -46.63
N LYS A 71 8.03 24.08 -46.99
CA LYS A 71 7.45 24.22 -48.34
C LYS A 71 7.07 25.67 -48.64
N LEU A 72 6.41 26.37 -47.71
CA LEU A 72 6.07 27.79 -47.87
C LEU A 72 7.32 28.66 -48.08
N VAL A 73 8.37 28.42 -47.30
CA VAL A 73 9.66 29.12 -47.46
C VAL A 73 10.29 28.83 -48.83
N SER A 74 10.29 27.56 -49.27
CA SER A 74 10.83 27.17 -50.57
C SER A 74 10.10 27.82 -51.74
N GLU A 75 8.77 27.90 -51.70
CA GLU A 75 7.98 28.55 -52.76
C GLU A 75 8.25 30.07 -52.78
N ARG A 76 8.36 30.72 -51.61
CA ARG A 76 8.74 32.13 -51.50
C ARG A 76 10.10 32.39 -52.14
N ASP A 77 11.09 31.58 -51.79
CA ASP A 77 12.46 31.71 -52.29
C ASP A 77 12.54 31.44 -53.80
N LYS A 78 11.72 30.53 -54.32
CA LYS A 78 11.58 30.30 -55.76
C LYS A 78 11.08 31.55 -56.50
N SER A 79 10.03 32.21 -56.01
CA SER A 79 9.55 33.47 -56.60
C SER A 79 10.62 34.57 -56.57
N ALA A 80 11.42 34.64 -55.50
CA ALA A 80 12.53 35.59 -55.41
C ALA A 80 13.61 35.30 -56.46
N GLN A 81 14.00 34.03 -56.63
CA GLN A 81 14.97 33.60 -57.64
C GLN A 81 14.49 33.86 -59.07
N GLU A 82 13.21 33.63 -59.37
CA GLU A 82 12.64 33.91 -60.69
C GLU A 82 12.68 35.40 -61.01
N ARG A 83 12.36 36.25 -60.03
CA ARG A 83 12.50 37.71 -60.15
C ARG A 83 13.94 38.12 -60.40
N ASP A 84 14.90 37.58 -59.65
CA ASP A 84 16.33 37.90 -59.79
C ASP A 84 16.85 37.50 -61.18
N LYS A 85 16.46 36.34 -61.70
CA LYS A 85 16.78 35.90 -63.06
C LYS A 85 16.18 36.82 -64.12
N ALA A 86 14.91 37.21 -63.97
CA ALA A 86 14.26 38.13 -64.90
C ALA A 86 14.92 39.51 -64.89
N LYS A 87 15.31 40.00 -63.70
CA LYS A 87 16.06 41.24 -63.54
C LYS A 87 17.41 41.19 -64.25
N SER A 88 18.18 40.12 -64.03
CA SER A 88 19.50 39.96 -64.66
C SER A 88 19.42 39.96 -66.19
N LYS A 89 18.40 39.30 -66.77
CA LYS A 89 18.16 39.34 -68.22
C LYS A 89 17.81 40.73 -68.73
N TYR A 90 16.96 41.45 -68.00
CA TYR A 90 16.61 42.82 -68.34
C TYR A 90 17.84 43.76 -68.30
N ASP A 91 18.63 43.68 -67.23
CA ASP A 91 19.83 44.50 -67.06
C ASP A 91 20.83 44.23 -68.21
N ALA A 92 21.04 42.95 -68.59
CA ALA A 92 21.89 42.58 -69.72
C ALA A 92 21.37 43.13 -71.06
N SER A 93 20.06 43.04 -71.33
CA SER A 93 19.49 43.62 -72.56
C SER A 93 19.57 45.15 -72.58
N CYS A 94 19.55 45.83 -71.43
CA CYS A 94 19.81 47.27 -71.39
C CYS A 94 21.25 47.60 -71.80
N GLU A 95 22.23 46.82 -71.34
CA GLU A 95 23.63 46.98 -71.75
C GLU A 95 23.83 46.71 -73.25
N GLU A 96 23.14 45.70 -73.81
CA GLU A 96 23.16 45.40 -75.25
C GLU A 96 22.59 46.54 -76.09
N VAL A 97 21.44 47.10 -75.70
CA VAL A 97 20.82 48.25 -76.38
C VAL A 97 21.77 49.46 -76.39
N GLU A 98 22.41 49.78 -75.27
CA GLU A 98 23.41 50.86 -75.20
C GLU A 98 24.64 50.58 -76.06
N SER A 99 25.12 49.32 -76.10
CA SER A 99 26.22 48.92 -76.98
C SER A 99 25.86 49.09 -78.46
N SER A 100 24.67 48.64 -78.86
CA SER A 100 24.18 48.75 -80.24
C SER A 100 23.93 50.19 -80.66
N LYS A 101 23.45 51.05 -79.75
CA LYS A 101 23.33 52.49 -79.97
C LYS A 101 24.69 53.13 -80.27
N GLN A 102 25.70 52.86 -79.44
CA GLN A 102 27.06 53.39 -79.66
C GLN A 102 27.66 52.91 -80.98
N LYS A 103 27.44 51.64 -81.37
CA LYS A 103 27.90 51.10 -82.67
C LYS A 103 27.21 51.79 -83.84
N GLN A 104 25.90 52.05 -83.73
CA GLN A 104 25.13 52.75 -84.74
C GLN A 104 25.63 54.19 -84.93
N GLU A 105 25.88 54.92 -83.83
CA GLU A 105 26.35 56.32 -83.86
C GLU A 105 27.74 56.48 -84.50
N ARG A 106 28.59 55.44 -84.44
CA ARG A 106 29.95 55.44 -84.99
C ARG A 106 30.05 54.97 -86.45
N ALA A 107 28.95 54.57 -87.08
CA ALA A 107 28.98 54.04 -88.44
C ALA A 107 28.91 55.14 -89.52
N TYR A 108 29.84 55.11 -90.48
CA TYR A 108 29.98 56.12 -91.55
C TYR A 108 29.49 55.66 -92.94
N ASP A 109 29.30 54.36 -93.16
CA ASP A 109 28.78 53.78 -94.42
C ASP A 109 27.25 53.64 -94.34
N GLU A 110 26.55 54.18 -95.35
CA GLU A 110 25.09 54.24 -95.46
C GLU A 110 24.43 52.85 -95.42
N LYS A 111 25.02 51.84 -96.06
CA LYS A 111 24.50 50.46 -96.07
C LYS A 111 24.69 49.78 -94.71
N ASN A 112 25.80 50.08 -94.03
CA ASN A 112 26.09 49.55 -92.69
C ASN A 112 25.20 50.23 -91.62
N GLN A 113 24.94 51.53 -91.75
CA GLN A 113 24.03 52.27 -90.88
C GLN A 113 22.62 51.68 -90.87
N GLU A 114 22.06 51.32 -92.03
CA GLU A 114 20.70 50.78 -92.08
C GLU A 114 20.61 49.40 -91.41
N LYS A 115 21.64 48.55 -91.58
CA LYS A 115 21.73 47.25 -90.89
C LYS A 115 21.82 47.43 -89.36
N LEU A 116 22.66 48.36 -88.89
CA LEU A 116 22.83 48.65 -87.47
C LEU A 116 21.58 49.27 -86.86
N LYS A 117 20.84 50.12 -87.59
CA LYS A 117 19.52 50.64 -87.16
C LYS A 117 18.51 49.52 -86.95
N ARG A 118 18.44 48.53 -87.86
CA ARG A 118 17.54 47.38 -87.70
C ARG A 118 17.92 46.52 -86.50
N SER A 119 19.22 46.28 -86.29
CA SER A 119 19.73 45.54 -85.12
C SER A 119 19.39 46.26 -83.81
N TYR A 120 19.66 47.56 -83.72
CA TYR A 120 19.34 48.37 -82.54
C TYR A 120 17.84 48.36 -82.23
N TYR A 121 16.99 48.48 -83.25
CA TYR A 121 15.54 48.40 -83.05
C TYR A 121 15.08 47.03 -82.55
N GLN A 122 15.69 45.94 -83.03
CA GLN A 122 15.44 44.59 -82.53
C GLN A 122 15.86 44.45 -81.07
N ASP A 123 17.04 44.96 -80.70
CA ASP A 123 17.53 44.93 -79.31
C ASP A 123 16.59 45.71 -78.37
N ILE A 124 15.99 46.83 -78.82
CA ILE A 124 14.96 47.56 -78.06
C ILE A 124 13.72 46.68 -77.83
N LEU A 125 13.23 45.97 -78.86
CA LEU A 125 12.06 45.11 -78.72
C LEU A 125 12.33 43.98 -77.72
N ASP A 126 13.51 43.36 -77.78
CA ASP A 126 13.91 42.29 -76.88
C ASP A 126 14.09 42.81 -75.44
N MET A 127 14.72 43.98 -75.27
CA MET A 127 14.81 44.66 -73.97
C MET A 127 13.42 44.98 -73.39
N ASN A 128 12.48 45.47 -74.20
CA ASN A 128 11.11 45.74 -73.74
C ASN A 128 10.39 44.45 -73.30
N ASN A 129 10.58 43.34 -74.01
CA ASN A 129 10.03 42.04 -73.61
C ASN A 129 10.64 41.53 -72.30
N ASN A 130 11.95 41.70 -72.11
CA ASN A 130 12.64 41.35 -70.86
C ASN A 130 12.22 42.27 -69.70
N LYS A 131 11.99 43.57 -69.95
CA LYS A 131 11.42 44.51 -68.98
C LYS A 131 10.04 44.07 -68.53
N ASN A 132 9.16 43.75 -69.49
CA ASN A 132 7.81 43.28 -69.20
C ASN A 132 7.85 42.01 -68.34
N SER A 133 8.73 41.05 -68.70
CA SER A 133 8.93 39.82 -67.92
C SER A 133 9.43 40.09 -66.50
N TYR A 134 10.38 41.03 -66.33
CA TYR A 134 10.86 41.45 -65.03
C TYR A 134 9.76 42.10 -64.18
N VAL A 135 8.99 43.02 -64.75
CA VAL A 135 7.88 43.70 -64.05
C VAL A 135 6.82 42.69 -63.60
N LEU A 136 6.48 41.71 -64.44
CA LEU A 136 5.56 40.64 -64.08
C LEU A 136 6.12 39.78 -62.92
N ALA A 137 7.38 39.37 -63.00
CA ALA A 137 8.02 38.59 -61.93
C ALA A 137 8.11 39.37 -60.60
N LEU A 138 8.34 40.69 -60.66
CA LEU A 138 8.32 41.56 -59.50
C LEU A 138 6.93 41.63 -58.85
N GLN A 139 5.87 41.70 -59.67
CA GLN A 139 4.51 41.71 -59.15
C GLN A 139 4.12 40.38 -58.49
N VAL A 140 4.56 39.26 -59.07
CA VAL A 140 4.39 37.92 -58.47
C VAL A 140 5.10 37.85 -57.12
N LEU A 141 6.37 38.27 -57.04
CA LEU A 141 7.14 38.28 -55.79
C LEU A 141 6.48 39.14 -54.71
N ASN A 142 6.03 40.35 -55.05
CA ASN A 142 5.37 41.25 -54.10
C ASN A 142 4.05 40.67 -53.58
N THR A 143 3.28 40.04 -54.46
CA THR A 143 2.02 39.37 -54.10
C THR A 143 2.29 38.19 -53.17
N HIS A 144 3.28 37.35 -53.51
CA HIS A 144 3.65 36.21 -52.69
C HIS A 144 4.20 36.64 -51.33
N ARG A 145 5.05 37.67 -51.26
CA ARG A 145 5.51 38.27 -50.00
C ARG A 145 4.32 38.67 -49.14
N LYS A 146 3.38 39.42 -49.71
CA LYS A 146 2.20 39.90 -48.98
C LYS A 146 1.42 38.71 -48.40
N LYS A 147 1.06 37.74 -49.25
CA LYS A 147 0.32 36.55 -48.84
C LYS A 147 1.05 35.76 -47.75
N TYR A 148 2.34 35.49 -47.95
CA TYR A 148 3.14 34.71 -47.01
C TYR A 148 3.17 35.33 -45.62
N TYR A 149 3.41 36.64 -45.51
CA TYR A 149 3.58 37.31 -44.22
C TYR A 149 2.27 37.74 -43.56
N GLU A 150 1.26 38.11 -44.35
CA GLU A 150 -0.01 38.63 -43.82
C GLU A 150 -1.08 37.54 -43.63
N GLU A 151 -0.96 36.41 -44.33
CA GLU A 151 -1.96 35.32 -44.29
C GLU A 151 -1.32 33.99 -43.86
N ASP A 152 -0.39 33.45 -44.66
CA ASP A 152 0.05 32.05 -44.50
C ASP A 152 0.80 31.82 -43.18
N LEU A 153 1.67 32.76 -42.79
CA LEU A 153 2.46 32.67 -41.57
C LEU A 153 1.60 32.80 -40.30
N PRO A 154 0.70 33.81 -40.16
CA PRO A 154 -0.27 33.85 -39.07
C PRO A 154 -1.13 32.58 -38.97
N GLU A 155 -1.63 32.07 -40.11
CA GLU A 155 -2.45 30.85 -40.13
C GLU A 155 -1.67 29.62 -39.67
N LEU A 156 -0.43 29.45 -40.12
CA LEU A 156 0.47 28.40 -39.64
C LEU A 156 0.74 28.52 -38.14
N SER A 157 0.95 29.74 -37.63
CA SER A 157 1.15 30.00 -36.21
C SER A 157 -0.07 29.62 -35.38
N ASN A 158 -1.28 29.95 -35.83
CA ASN A 158 -2.53 29.54 -35.17
C ASN A 158 -2.65 28.02 -35.11
N HIS A 159 -2.41 27.32 -36.23
CA HIS A 159 -2.45 25.86 -36.24
C HIS A 159 -1.42 25.22 -35.29
N MET A 160 -0.22 25.81 -35.18
CA MET A 160 0.80 25.34 -34.23
C MET A 160 0.39 25.60 -32.78
N GLN A 161 -0.29 26.72 -32.51
CA GLN A 161 -0.86 27.03 -31.20
C GLN A 161 -1.97 26.04 -30.82
N ASP A 162 -2.92 25.79 -31.72
CA ASP A 162 -4.00 24.80 -31.52
C ASP A 162 -3.43 23.39 -31.23
N LEU A 163 -2.34 23.02 -31.90
CA LEU A 163 -1.64 21.75 -31.67
C LEU A 163 -1.06 21.69 -30.24
N ASP A 164 -0.50 22.79 -29.76
CA ASP A 164 0.10 22.88 -28.42
C ASP A 164 -0.97 22.87 -27.32
N GLU A 165 -2.02 23.68 -27.48
CA GLU A 165 -3.15 23.75 -26.56
C GLU A 165 -3.84 22.38 -26.44
N SER A 166 -4.15 21.75 -27.58
CA SER A 166 -4.75 20.41 -27.59
C SER A 166 -3.80 19.30 -27.08
N ARG A 167 -2.48 19.53 -26.99
CA ARG A 167 -1.55 18.62 -26.28
C ARG A 167 -1.66 18.83 -24.78
N ILE A 168 -1.70 20.08 -24.34
CA ILE A 168 -1.81 20.45 -22.92
C ILE A 168 -3.11 19.89 -22.33
N GLU A 169 -4.24 20.07 -23.01
CA GLU A 169 -5.54 19.55 -22.56
C GLU A 169 -5.55 18.02 -22.46
N ALA A 170 -5.04 17.32 -23.48
CA ALA A 170 -4.97 15.86 -23.45
C ALA A 170 -4.04 15.33 -22.34
N LEU A 171 -2.92 16.03 -22.05
CA LEU A 171 -2.05 15.68 -20.93
C LEU A 171 -2.75 15.88 -19.59
N LYS A 172 -3.48 16.99 -19.44
CA LYS A 172 -4.27 17.27 -18.24
C LYS A 172 -5.24 16.13 -17.95
N GLU A 173 -6.01 15.67 -18.95
CA GLU A 173 -6.96 14.56 -18.78
C GLU A 173 -6.28 13.27 -18.32
N ILE A 174 -5.12 12.93 -18.89
CA ILE A 174 -4.36 11.73 -18.49
C ILE A 174 -3.87 11.85 -17.05
N TRP A 175 -3.38 13.03 -16.65
CA TRP A 175 -2.91 13.26 -15.29
C TRP A 175 -4.05 13.27 -14.27
N GLU A 176 -5.21 13.83 -14.61
CA GLU A 176 -6.42 13.72 -13.79
C GLU A 176 -6.85 12.26 -13.63
N SER A 177 -6.76 11.45 -14.70
CA SER A 177 -7.01 10.01 -14.60
C SER A 177 -6.03 9.31 -13.66
N TYR A 178 -4.73 9.64 -13.70
CA TYR A 178 -3.74 9.10 -12.78
C TYR A 178 -4.07 9.43 -11.32
N ILE A 179 -4.35 10.71 -11.04
CA ILE A 179 -4.71 11.18 -9.70
C ILE A 179 -5.97 10.46 -9.21
N GLY A 180 -6.96 10.28 -10.08
CA GLY A 180 -8.19 9.54 -9.75
C GLY A 180 -7.93 8.08 -9.37
N LEU A 181 -7.02 7.40 -10.08
CA LEU A 181 -6.63 6.02 -9.76
C LEU A 181 -5.94 5.91 -8.39
N GLU A 182 -4.97 6.79 -8.11
CA GLU A 182 -4.28 6.83 -6.81
C GLU A 182 -5.22 7.18 -5.66
N THR A 183 -6.10 8.16 -5.87
CA THR A 183 -7.12 8.56 -4.89
C THR A 183 -8.02 7.38 -4.54
N LYS A 184 -8.47 6.63 -5.55
CA LYS A 184 -9.31 5.44 -5.37
C LYS A 184 -8.56 4.34 -4.58
N LEU A 185 -7.34 3.99 -4.99
CA LEU A 185 -6.54 2.97 -4.30
C LEU A 185 -6.29 3.33 -2.83
N THR A 186 -6.03 4.61 -2.56
CA THR A 186 -5.81 5.11 -1.19
C THR A 186 -7.08 4.97 -0.34
N ALA A 187 -8.25 5.30 -0.88
CA ALA A 187 -9.52 5.12 -0.18
C ALA A 187 -9.85 3.65 0.10
N GLU A 188 -9.59 2.75 -0.86
CA GLU A 188 -9.77 1.30 -0.69
C GLU A 188 -8.83 0.77 0.41
N ALA A 189 -7.54 1.14 0.37
CA ALA A 189 -6.58 0.78 1.40
C ALA A 189 -7.00 1.26 2.80
N GLN A 190 -7.51 2.48 2.91
CA GLN A 190 -8.02 3.02 4.17
C GLN A 190 -9.20 2.19 4.71
N SER A 191 -10.14 1.83 3.84
CA SER A 191 -11.29 0.99 4.22
C SER A 191 -10.88 -0.39 4.72
N HIS A 192 -9.89 -1.02 4.08
CA HIS A 192 -9.34 -2.31 4.52
C HIS A 192 -8.68 -2.19 5.90
N LEU A 193 -7.87 -1.16 6.13
CA LEU A 193 -7.24 -0.92 7.42
C LEU A 193 -8.26 -0.68 8.54
N GLU A 194 -9.32 0.08 8.25
CA GLU A 194 -10.42 0.31 9.21
C GLU A 194 -11.16 -1.00 9.55
N SER A 195 -11.40 -1.86 8.57
CA SER A 195 -11.97 -3.19 8.77
C SER A 195 -11.09 -4.06 9.69
N MET A 196 -9.77 -4.10 9.44
CA MET A 196 -8.82 -4.82 10.29
C MET A 196 -8.83 -4.31 11.73
N VAL A 197 -8.80 -2.99 11.93
CA VAL A 197 -8.85 -2.37 13.26
C VAL A 197 -10.14 -2.75 13.99
N ASN A 198 -11.27 -2.70 13.31
CA ASN A 198 -12.56 -3.12 13.89
C ASN A 198 -12.56 -4.61 14.25
N GLY A 199 -11.95 -5.46 13.42
CA GLY A 199 -11.76 -6.88 13.72
C GLY A 199 -10.96 -7.10 15.00
N VAL A 200 -9.87 -6.36 15.19
CA VAL A 200 -9.04 -6.42 16.41
C VAL A 200 -9.80 -5.88 17.63
N HIS A 201 -10.53 -4.77 17.50
CA HIS A 201 -11.33 -4.22 18.59
C HIS A 201 -12.49 -5.14 19.02
N ALA A 202 -12.94 -6.04 18.13
CA ALA A 202 -13.97 -7.03 18.44
C ALA A 202 -13.46 -8.26 19.20
N ILE A 203 -12.15 -8.35 19.50
CA ILE A 203 -11.58 -9.43 20.30
C ILE A 203 -12.07 -9.31 21.74
N ASP A 204 -12.62 -10.41 22.27
CA ASP A 204 -13.12 -10.51 23.63
C ASP A 204 -12.60 -11.79 24.30
N ALA A 205 -11.73 -11.60 25.30
CA ALA A 205 -11.11 -12.69 26.04
C ALA A 205 -12.13 -13.55 26.82
N SER A 206 -13.21 -12.95 27.31
CA SER A 206 -14.25 -13.67 28.05
C SER A 206 -15.06 -14.56 27.13
N VAL A 207 -15.39 -14.08 25.94
CA VAL A 207 -16.06 -14.87 24.90
C VAL A 207 -15.17 -16.02 24.44
N ASP A 208 -13.89 -15.76 24.17
CA ASP A 208 -12.94 -16.78 23.72
C ASP A 208 -12.73 -17.87 24.77
N SER A 209 -12.56 -17.48 26.04
CA SER A 209 -12.46 -18.43 27.16
C SER A 209 -13.75 -19.25 27.32
N ALA A 210 -14.92 -18.62 27.19
CA ALA A 210 -16.19 -19.34 27.26
C ALA A 210 -16.35 -20.36 26.11
N VAL A 211 -15.89 -20.03 24.91
CA VAL A 211 -15.85 -20.97 23.77
C VAL A 211 -14.93 -22.15 24.08
N PHE A 212 -13.76 -21.89 24.66
CA PHE A 212 -12.83 -22.94 25.08
C PHE A 212 -13.45 -23.86 26.14
N VAL A 213 -13.99 -23.30 27.23
CA VAL A 213 -14.61 -24.07 28.31
C VAL A 213 -15.76 -24.92 27.79
N ARG A 214 -16.63 -24.37 26.93
CA ARG A 214 -17.75 -25.12 26.35
C ARG A 214 -17.28 -26.29 25.49
N THR A 215 -16.20 -26.11 24.74
CA THR A 215 -15.70 -27.10 23.79
C THR A 215 -14.95 -28.23 24.49
N ASN A 216 -14.24 -27.91 25.59
CA ASN A 216 -13.40 -28.85 26.32
C ASN A 216 -14.04 -29.36 27.63
N LYS A 217 -15.35 -29.11 27.84
CA LYS A 217 -16.03 -29.54 29.05
C LYS A 217 -16.18 -31.07 29.08
N VAL A 218 -15.37 -31.73 29.90
CA VAL A 218 -15.53 -33.14 30.24
C VAL A 218 -16.32 -33.25 31.56
N PRO A 219 -17.40 -34.05 31.62
CA PRO A 219 -18.11 -34.29 32.87
C PRO A 219 -17.21 -35.12 33.80
N TRP A 220 -16.89 -34.58 34.98
CA TRP A 220 -16.31 -35.35 36.07
C TRP A 220 -17.37 -35.64 37.13
N THR A 221 -17.24 -36.78 37.80
CA THR A 221 -18.11 -37.19 38.91
C THR A 221 -17.27 -37.46 40.13
N THR A 222 -17.68 -36.94 41.29
CA THR A 222 -17.04 -37.28 42.57
C THR A 222 -17.16 -38.78 42.80
N PRO A 223 -16.04 -39.50 43.00
CA PRO A 223 -16.08 -40.92 43.34
C PRO A 223 -16.78 -41.13 44.69
N ALA A 224 -17.40 -42.30 44.89
CA ALA A 224 -17.94 -42.66 46.19
C ALA A 224 -16.82 -42.88 47.21
N ASP A 225 -17.10 -42.60 48.48
CA ASP A 225 -16.18 -42.93 49.58
C ASP A 225 -15.87 -44.42 49.61
N HIS A 226 -14.65 -44.77 49.99
CA HIS A 226 -14.24 -46.17 50.14
C HIS A 226 -14.82 -46.73 51.44
N PRO A 227 -15.56 -47.86 51.40
CA PRO A 227 -16.02 -48.52 52.61
C PRO A 227 -14.86 -49.19 53.34
N PHE A 228 -15.02 -49.45 54.64
CA PHE A 228 -14.11 -50.32 55.38
C PHE A 228 -14.16 -51.74 54.83
N GLU A 229 -12.99 -52.35 54.61
CA GLU A 229 -12.85 -53.71 54.12
C GLU A 229 -12.18 -54.58 55.21
N SER A 230 -12.97 -55.44 55.85
CA SER A 230 -12.43 -56.40 56.83
C SER A 230 -11.56 -57.47 56.15
N SER A 231 -10.54 -57.96 56.85
CA SER A 231 -9.71 -59.06 56.34
C SER A 231 -10.54 -60.33 56.09
N PRO A 232 -10.32 -61.07 54.99
CA PRO A 232 -10.98 -62.36 54.75
C PRO A 232 -10.75 -63.41 55.85
N THR A 233 -9.70 -63.24 56.66
CA THR A 233 -9.29 -64.17 57.72
C THR A 233 -9.65 -63.71 59.12
N PHE A 234 -10.13 -62.47 59.28
CA PHE A 234 -10.39 -61.88 60.59
C PHE A 234 -11.60 -60.94 60.50
N ASN A 235 -12.66 -61.26 61.25
CA ASN A 235 -13.85 -60.42 61.32
C ASN A 235 -13.54 -59.20 62.18
N ASP A 236 -13.52 -58.04 61.53
CA ASP A 236 -13.23 -56.75 62.14
C ASP A 236 -14.30 -55.72 61.75
N THR A 237 -14.34 -54.62 62.49
CA THR A 237 -15.28 -53.51 62.27
C THR A 237 -14.52 -52.22 61.97
N GLU A 238 -15.19 -51.24 61.39
CA GLU A 238 -14.60 -49.92 61.07
C GLU A 238 -14.28 -49.07 62.31
N GLU A 239 -14.74 -49.49 63.49
CA GLU A 239 -14.54 -48.79 64.76
C GLU A 239 -13.08 -48.90 65.24
N LEU A 240 -12.54 -47.80 65.79
CA LEU A 240 -11.21 -47.81 66.40
C LEU A 240 -11.19 -48.66 67.67
N VAL A 241 -10.17 -49.51 67.80
CA VAL A 241 -9.90 -50.26 69.05
C VAL A 241 -9.40 -49.32 70.13
N VAL A 242 -10.01 -49.37 71.33
CA VAL A 242 -9.76 -48.45 72.45
C VAL A 242 -9.47 -49.16 73.79
N ASP A 243 -8.84 -50.32 73.74
CA ASP A 243 -8.30 -50.97 74.94
C ASP A 243 -7.11 -50.19 75.55
N ASP A 244 -6.63 -50.61 76.72
CA ASP A 244 -5.56 -49.90 77.46
C ASP A 244 -4.27 -49.74 76.64
N ASN A 245 -3.92 -50.74 75.82
CA ASN A 245 -2.72 -50.69 74.98
C ASN A 245 -2.92 -49.78 73.75
N ALA A 246 -4.08 -49.89 73.10
CA ALA A 246 -4.45 -49.08 71.95
C ALA A 246 -4.60 -47.59 72.33
N ARG A 247 -5.13 -47.27 73.52
CA ARG A 247 -5.20 -45.89 74.02
C ARG A 247 -3.83 -45.24 74.16
N VAL A 248 -2.82 -45.96 74.62
CA VAL A 248 -1.44 -45.46 74.70
C VAL A 248 -0.90 -45.15 73.29
N PHE A 249 -1.12 -46.05 72.33
CA PHE A 249 -0.73 -45.84 70.93
C PHE A 249 -1.43 -44.63 70.30
N LEU A 250 -2.76 -44.56 70.41
CA LEU A 250 -3.59 -43.49 69.86
C LEU A 250 -3.26 -42.14 70.49
N SER A 251 -3.02 -42.09 71.80
CA SER A 251 -2.59 -40.87 72.51
C SER A 251 -1.23 -40.36 72.02
N ASN A 252 -0.26 -41.26 71.84
CA ASN A 252 1.06 -40.90 71.27
C ASN A 252 0.95 -40.42 69.81
N LYS A 253 0.09 -41.07 69.00
CA LYS A 253 -0.17 -40.65 67.61
C LYS A 253 -0.85 -39.28 67.57
N LEU A 254 -1.87 -39.06 68.40
CA LEU A 254 -2.59 -37.80 68.55
C LEU A 254 -1.64 -36.66 68.93
N MET A 255 -0.72 -36.87 69.88
CA MET A 255 0.26 -35.88 70.27
C MET A 255 1.17 -35.47 69.08
N LYS A 256 1.62 -36.45 68.28
CA LYS A 256 2.43 -36.18 67.08
C LYS A 256 1.64 -35.44 66.01
N LEU A 257 0.39 -35.84 65.77
CA LEU A 257 -0.49 -35.19 64.79
C LEU A 257 -0.78 -33.74 65.18
N ARG A 258 -1.11 -33.45 66.45
CA ARG A 258 -1.33 -32.08 66.94
C ARG A 258 -0.08 -31.19 66.78
N ARG A 259 1.12 -31.74 67.00
CA ARG A 259 2.37 -31.00 66.74
C ARG A 259 2.55 -30.67 65.26
N LYS A 260 2.32 -31.65 64.37
CA LYS A 260 2.40 -31.44 62.92
C LYS A 260 1.35 -30.43 62.43
N GLN A 261 0.14 -30.50 62.97
CA GLN A 261 -0.94 -29.58 62.66
C GLN A 261 -0.59 -28.15 63.07
N ALA A 262 -0.09 -27.94 64.30
CA ALA A 262 0.35 -26.62 64.75
C ALA A 262 1.45 -26.03 63.84
N GLN A 263 2.40 -26.86 63.38
CA GLN A 263 3.44 -26.43 62.45
C GLN A 263 2.84 -26.04 61.08
N ILE A 264 1.99 -26.90 60.48
CA ILE A 264 1.36 -26.59 59.19
C ILE A 264 0.52 -25.32 59.26
N THR A 265 -0.19 -25.08 60.36
CA THR A 265 -0.96 -23.84 60.54
C THR A 265 -0.06 -22.61 60.52
N VAL A 266 1.14 -22.68 61.11
CA VAL A 266 2.13 -21.59 61.03
C VAL A 266 2.62 -21.41 59.58
N ASP A 267 2.93 -22.51 58.90
CA ASP A 267 3.43 -22.48 57.52
C ASP A 267 2.38 -21.90 56.55
N ILE A 268 1.11 -22.27 56.70
CA ILE A 268 -0.01 -21.69 55.93
C ILE A 268 -0.11 -20.17 56.18
N ASN A 269 -0.07 -19.74 57.44
CA ASN A 269 -0.17 -18.32 57.78
C ASN A 269 1.00 -17.51 57.21
N ASN A 270 2.21 -18.06 57.20
CA ASN A 270 3.36 -17.41 56.58
C ASN A 270 3.16 -17.28 55.06
N ARG A 271 2.71 -18.34 54.39
CA ARG A 271 2.44 -18.30 52.94
C ARG A 271 1.29 -17.36 52.56
N LEU A 272 0.25 -17.25 53.39
CA LEU A 272 -0.82 -16.28 53.17
C LEU A 272 -0.31 -14.84 53.24
N LYS A 273 0.61 -14.54 54.15
CA LYS A 273 1.27 -13.22 54.22
C LYS A 273 2.17 -12.95 53.03
N ASP A 274 2.94 -13.96 52.58
CA ASP A 274 3.73 -13.86 51.35
C ASP A 274 2.84 -13.51 50.15
N MET A 275 1.70 -14.21 50.03
CA MET A 275 0.71 -13.97 48.96
C MET A 275 0.10 -12.57 49.03
N GLU A 276 -0.25 -12.08 50.22
CA GLU A 276 -0.74 -10.70 50.42
C GLU A 276 0.30 -9.67 49.96
N GLY A 277 1.58 -9.89 50.30
CA GLY A 277 2.70 -9.07 49.84
C GLY A 277 2.82 -9.04 48.31
N LEU A 278 2.70 -10.20 47.66
CA LEU A 278 2.75 -10.32 46.20
C LEU A 278 1.56 -9.64 45.51
N VAL A 279 0.36 -9.72 46.08
CA VAL A 279 -0.83 -9.04 45.55
C VAL A 279 -0.64 -7.52 45.56
N ASN A 280 -0.14 -6.97 46.68
CA ASN A 280 0.17 -5.54 46.78
C ASN A 280 1.26 -5.12 45.79
N LEU A 281 2.27 -5.97 45.57
CA LEU A 281 3.34 -5.72 44.60
C LEU A 281 2.81 -5.70 43.16
N LYS A 282 1.92 -6.64 42.81
CA LYS A 282 1.27 -6.69 41.50
C LYS A 282 0.47 -5.41 41.23
N GLU A 283 -0.29 -4.92 42.21
CA GLU A 283 -1.06 -3.68 42.06
C GLU A 283 -0.15 -2.47 41.79
N ALA A 284 0.98 -2.39 42.49
CA ALA A 284 1.98 -1.33 42.28
C ALA A 284 2.60 -1.38 40.87
N TYR A 285 2.96 -2.57 40.39
CA TYR A 285 3.57 -2.74 39.05
C TYR A 285 2.55 -2.54 37.92
N THR A 286 1.29 -2.93 38.14
CA THR A 286 0.19 -2.67 37.18
C THR A 286 -0.08 -1.17 37.05
N SER A 287 0.02 -0.43 38.16
CA SER A 287 -0.18 1.02 38.18
C SER A 287 1.03 1.79 37.62
N ASN A 288 2.23 1.21 37.70
CA ASN A 288 3.45 1.79 37.17
C ASN A 288 4.39 0.72 36.59
N SER A 289 4.34 0.58 35.27
CA SER A 289 5.10 -0.41 34.51
C SER A 289 6.63 -0.23 34.54
N SER A 290 7.14 0.87 35.12
CA SER A 290 8.59 1.07 35.28
C SER A 290 9.16 0.41 36.53
N LEU A 291 8.30 -0.05 37.47
CA LEU A 291 8.73 -0.59 38.77
C LEU A 291 9.09 -2.09 38.71
N GLY A 292 8.61 -2.81 37.69
CA GLY A 292 8.90 -4.23 37.48
C GLY A 292 7.85 -4.90 36.60
N ASP A 293 7.97 -6.23 36.46
CA ASP A 293 7.09 -7.04 35.62
C ASP A 293 5.89 -7.58 36.43
N ALA A 294 4.69 -7.07 36.16
CA ALA A 294 3.47 -7.51 36.82
C ALA A 294 3.06 -8.95 36.45
N GLU A 295 3.51 -9.47 35.31
CA GLU A 295 3.22 -10.83 34.86
C GLU A 295 4.08 -11.84 35.63
N GLU A 296 5.36 -11.54 35.84
CA GLU A 296 6.25 -12.35 36.69
C GLU A 296 5.71 -12.44 38.13
N VAL A 297 5.23 -11.33 38.69
CA VAL A 297 4.59 -11.33 40.02
C VAL A 297 3.29 -12.16 40.01
N SER A 298 2.55 -12.17 38.90
CA SER A 298 1.33 -12.98 38.77
C SER A 298 1.63 -14.47 38.82
N GLU A 299 2.69 -14.94 38.17
CA GLU A 299 3.11 -16.34 38.26
C GLU A 299 3.53 -16.72 39.69
N ASN A 300 4.25 -15.83 40.39
CA ASN A 300 4.63 -16.04 41.80
C ASN A 300 3.42 -16.15 42.74
N ILE A 301 2.35 -15.37 42.49
CA ILE A 301 1.08 -15.50 43.23
C ILE A 301 0.46 -16.87 42.98
N ILE A 302 0.45 -17.34 41.73
CA ILE A 302 -0.08 -18.66 41.37
C ILE A 302 0.73 -19.77 42.06
N GLU A 303 2.06 -19.71 42.02
CA GLU A 303 2.92 -20.69 42.69
C GLU A 303 2.70 -20.71 44.21
N THR A 304 2.60 -19.54 44.83
CA THR A 304 2.30 -19.42 46.27
C THR A 304 0.93 -20.01 46.58
N GLY A 305 -0.08 -19.75 45.75
CA GLY A 305 -1.41 -20.33 45.86
C GLY A 305 -1.41 -21.86 45.75
N ARG A 306 -0.61 -22.43 44.83
CA ARG A 306 -0.41 -23.89 44.72
C ARG A 306 0.22 -24.45 46.00
N SER A 307 1.22 -23.77 46.56
CA SER A 307 1.85 -24.14 47.84
C SER A 307 0.85 -24.14 49.01
N ILE A 308 0.04 -23.09 49.13
CA ILE A 308 -1.02 -22.97 50.14
C ILE A 308 -2.03 -24.12 50.01
N THR A 309 -2.45 -24.44 48.78
CA THR A 309 -3.41 -25.52 48.50
C THR A 309 -2.89 -26.88 49.01
N LEU A 310 -1.61 -27.19 48.77
CA LEU A 310 -0.98 -28.41 49.27
C LEU A 310 -0.91 -28.45 50.79
N LEU A 311 -0.54 -27.34 51.43
CA LEU A 311 -0.49 -27.24 52.89
C LEU A 311 -1.88 -27.37 53.53
N GLN A 312 -2.90 -26.74 52.96
CA GLN A 312 -4.29 -26.86 53.40
C GLN A 312 -4.82 -28.28 53.24
N THR A 313 -4.44 -28.97 52.16
CA THR A 313 -4.75 -30.40 51.97
C THR A 313 -4.14 -31.23 53.09
N MET A 314 -2.85 -31.04 53.41
CA MET A 314 -2.21 -31.74 54.52
C MET A 314 -2.84 -31.42 55.89
N ALA A 315 -3.24 -30.17 56.11
CA ALA A 315 -3.95 -29.77 57.32
C ALA A 315 -5.27 -30.53 57.47
N ALA A 316 -6.07 -30.60 56.40
CA ALA A 316 -7.34 -31.32 56.38
C ALA A 316 -7.15 -32.83 56.65
N LEU A 317 -6.09 -33.44 56.12
CA LEU A 317 -5.75 -34.84 56.39
C LEU A 317 -5.41 -35.06 57.87
N TYR A 318 -4.60 -34.17 58.48
CA TYR A 318 -4.29 -34.26 59.90
C TYR A 318 -5.52 -34.01 60.78
N ASP A 319 -6.37 -33.05 60.43
CA ASP A 319 -7.64 -32.79 61.10
C ASP A 319 -8.54 -34.02 61.09
N SER A 320 -8.66 -34.70 59.94
CA SER A 320 -9.42 -35.95 59.81
C SER A 320 -8.91 -37.02 60.77
N GLU A 321 -7.59 -37.28 60.80
CA GLU A 321 -7.01 -38.26 61.72
C GLU A 321 -7.20 -37.86 63.20
N ILE A 322 -6.98 -36.59 63.53
CA ILE A 322 -7.14 -36.07 64.89
C ILE A 322 -8.58 -36.22 65.37
N ASN A 323 -9.55 -35.80 64.56
CA ASN A 323 -10.97 -35.87 64.89
C ASN A 323 -11.42 -37.32 65.10
N THR A 324 -10.97 -38.23 64.22
CA THR A 324 -11.27 -39.66 64.32
C THR A 324 -10.74 -40.24 65.64
N ILE A 325 -9.49 -39.93 66.01
CA ILE A 325 -8.89 -40.42 67.27
C ILE A 325 -9.57 -39.79 68.49
N VAL A 326 -9.85 -38.48 68.46
CA VAL A 326 -10.48 -37.76 69.57
C VAL A 326 -11.90 -38.27 69.81
N GLN A 327 -12.68 -38.55 68.77
CA GLN A 327 -14.02 -39.12 68.90
C GLN A 327 -13.99 -40.51 69.52
N ALA A 328 -13.01 -41.34 69.18
CA ALA A 328 -12.90 -42.70 69.74
C ALA A 328 -12.36 -42.75 71.17
N VAL A 329 -11.38 -41.90 71.53
CA VAL A 329 -10.67 -41.98 72.82
C VAL A 329 -11.18 -40.97 73.85
N GLY A 330 -11.78 -39.86 73.40
CA GLY A 330 -12.25 -38.74 74.23
C GLY A 330 -13.74 -38.79 74.62
N GLY A 331 -14.44 -39.87 74.28
CA GLY A 331 -15.78 -40.22 74.78
C GLY A 331 -15.74 -41.00 76.08
#